data_AF-A0A2E8SRF1-F1
#
_entry.id   AF-A0A2E8SRF1-F1
#
_cell.length_a   1.000
_cell.length_b   1.000
_cell.length_c   1.000
_cell.angle_alpha   90.00
_cell.angle_beta   90.00
_cell.angle_gamma   90.00
#
_symmetry.space_group_name_H-M   'P 1'
#
loop_
_entity.id
_entity.type
_entity.pdbx_description
1 polymer ?
#
loop_
_entity_poly.entity_id
_entity_poly.type
_entity_poly.pdbx_seq_one_letter_code
_entity_poly.pdbx_strand_id
1 'polypeptide(L)'
;LNADHYTATDETLIPTGKIEPVADTVLDFRKAQVIGDRIPDKEAKKTDDCETSTLGYDHNFVVNGEVGTMRLAARLKDPASGRVMEIHTDQPGIQFYSGNFLMNQEGKDGKKYPFRGALCLETQHFPDSVNHEGFPSTILKPGDTYSTTTVHRFSAE
;
A
#
# COMPACT_ATOMS: atom_id res chain seq x y z
N LEU A 1 1.87 7.81 -4.77
CA LEU A 1 2.36 6.45 -5.13
C LEU A 1 2.80 6.49 -6.59
N ASN A 2 3.95 5.93 -6.91
CA ASN A 2 4.43 5.81 -8.28
C ASN A 2 3.88 4.51 -8.89
N ALA A 3 2.58 4.49 -9.18
CA ALA A 3 1.86 3.31 -9.64
C ALA A 3 0.68 3.73 -10.54
N ASP A 4 0.62 3.15 -11.74
CA ASP A 4 -0.52 3.32 -12.65
C ASP A 4 -1.60 2.25 -12.47
N HIS A 5 -1.29 1.16 -11.76
CA HIS A 5 -2.19 0.04 -11.56
C HIS A 5 -2.15 -0.48 -10.11
N TYR A 6 -3.17 -1.24 -9.74
CA TYR A 6 -3.27 -1.97 -8.48
C TYR A 6 -3.79 -3.39 -8.75
N THR A 7 -3.62 -4.29 -7.79
CA THR A 7 -4.22 -5.63 -7.85
C THR A 7 -5.62 -5.59 -7.23
N ALA A 8 -6.66 -5.79 -8.05
CA ALA A 8 -8.04 -5.74 -7.59
C ALA A 8 -8.37 -6.93 -6.68
N THR A 9 -9.02 -6.67 -5.55
CA THR A 9 -9.41 -7.68 -4.55
C THR A 9 -10.91 -7.96 -4.57
N ASP A 10 -11.30 -9.13 -4.07
CA ASP A 10 -12.68 -9.47 -3.78
C ASP A 10 -13.11 -9.00 -2.37
N GLU A 11 -14.34 -9.33 -1.98
CA GLU A 11 -14.90 -9.01 -0.65
C GLU A 11 -14.14 -9.63 0.52
N THR A 12 -13.27 -10.62 0.27
CA THR A 12 -12.43 -11.26 1.28
C THR A 12 -11.01 -10.67 1.33
N LEU A 13 -10.75 -9.60 0.56
CA LEU A 13 -9.45 -8.94 0.41
C LEU A 13 -8.40 -9.78 -0.31
N ILE A 14 -8.82 -10.85 -1.01
CA ILE A 14 -7.93 -11.67 -1.81
C ILE A 14 -7.87 -11.11 -3.23
N PRO A 15 -6.68 -10.95 -3.85
CA PRO A 15 -6.59 -10.54 -5.24
C PRO A 15 -7.39 -11.46 -6.17
N THR A 16 -8.05 -10.87 -7.14
CA THR A 16 -8.83 -11.59 -8.17
C THR A 16 -7.96 -12.07 -9.33
N GLY A 17 -6.65 -11.81 -9.28
CA GLY A 17 -5.72 -11.98 -10.41
C GLY A 17 -5.74 -10.82 -11.42
N LYS A 18 -6.65 -9.84 -11.27
CA LYS A 18 -6.73 -8.68 -12.17
C LYS A 18 -5.80 -7.56 -11.72
N ILE A 19 -5.16 -6.93 -12.70
CA ILE A 19 -4.40 -5.69 -12.55
C ILE A 19 -5.24 -4.59 -13.20
N GLU A 20 -5.72 -3.65 -12.40
CA GLU A 20 -6.64 -2.59 -12.85
C GLU A 20 -5.99 -1.21 -12.74
N PRO A 21 -6.33 -0.27 -13.63
CA PRO A 21 -5.76 1.07 -13.59
C PRO A 21 -6.22 1.82 -12.35
N VAL A 22 -5.34 2.63 -11.75
CA VAL A 22 -5.75 3.53 -10.66
C VAL A 22 -6.50 4.77 -11.16
N ALA A 23 -6.40 5.07 -12.46
CA ALA A 23 -7.01 6.25 -13.07
C ALA A 23 -8.52 6.30 -12.81
N ASP A 24 -9.03 7.48 -12.50
CA ASP A 24 -10.45 7.73 -12.22
C ASP A 24 -11.01 6.95 -11.00
N THR A 25 -10.13 6.49 -10.10
CA THR A 25 -10.50 5.84 -8.84
C THR A 25 -10.03 6.63 -7.61
N VAL A 26 -10.55 6.28 -6.43
CA VAL A 26 -10.06 6.79 -5.12
C VAL A 26 -8.63 6.35 -4.81
N LEU A 27 -8.10 5.37 -5.55
CA LEU A 27 -6.74 4.86 -5.45
C LEU A 27 -5.74 5.66 -6.31
N ASP A 28 -6.16 6.65 -7.10
CA ASP A 28 -5.24 7.45 -7.90
C ASP A 28 -4.38 8.37 -7.02
N PHE A 29 -3.20 7.89 -6.62
CA PHE A 29 -2.18 8.64 -5.86
C PHE A 29 -0.99 9.03 -6.73
N ARG A 30 -1.13 9.03 -8.06
CA ARG A 30 -0.06 9.45 -8.99
C ARG A 30 0.28 10.93 -8.82
N LYS A 31 -0.73 11.72 -8.46
CA LYS A 31 -0.57 13.06 -7.90
C LYS A 31 -0.71 12.99 -6.38
N ALA A 32 -0.03 13.88 -5.67
CA ALA A 32 -0.14 13.96 -4.22
C ALA A 32 -1.59 14.25 -3.80
N GLN A 33 -2.08 13.50 -2.82
CA GLN A 33 -3.42 13.61 -2.28
C GLN A 33 -3.34 13.51 -0.76
N VAL A 34 -4.24 14.20 -0.06
CA VAL A 34 -4.39 14.05 1.39
C VAL A 34 -4.95 12.67 1.68
N ILE A 35 -4.25 11.94 2.56
CA ILE A 35 -4.66 10.59 2.96
C ILE A 35 -5.93 10.72 3.81
N GLY A 36 -6.98 10.00 3.41
CA GLY A 36 -8.28 9.98 4.09
C GLY A 36 -9.37 10.80 3.40
N ASP A 37 -9.02 11.81 2.59
CA ASP A 37 -10.02 12.72 2.02
C ASP A 37 -11.00 12.04 1.06
N ARG A 38 -10.51 11.04 0.33
CA ARG A 38 -11.26 10.30 -0.70
C ARG A 38 -11.72 8.91 -0.27
N ILE A 39 -11.60 8.56 1.01
CA ILE A 39 -12.23 7.32 1.52
C ILE A 39 -13.76 7.54 1.43
N PRO A 40 -14.51 6.69 0.69
CA PRO A 40 -15.96 6.86 0.55
C PRO A 40 -16.67 6.77 1.89
N ASP A 41 -16.41 5.70 2.64
CA ASP A 41 -17.10 5.38 3.89
C ASP A 41 -16.29 5.86 5.11
N LYS A 42 -16.27 7.17 5.33
CA LYS A 42 -15.47 7.75 6.43
C LYS A 42 -15.96 7.30 7.81
N GLU A 43 -17.27 7.12 7.96
CA GLU A 43 -17.93 6.79 9.22
C GLU A 43 -18.04 5.27 9.49
N ALA A 44 -17.82 4.43 8.48
CA ALA A 44 -17.87 2.98 8.62
C ALA A 44 -16.93 2.49 9.73
N LYS A 45 -17.43 1.57 10.56
CA LYS A 45 -16.68 0.96 11.68
C LYS A 45 -16.40 -0.51 11.44
N LYS A 46 -17.10 -1.13 10.50
CA LYS A 46 -16.88 -2.51 10.02
C LYS A 46 -16.91 -2.53 8.49
N THR A 47 -16.26 -3.52 7.90
CA THR A 47 -16.24 -3.73 6.44
C THR A 47 -17.63 -3.87 5.84
N ASP A 48 -18.56 -4.50 6.58
CA ASP A 48 -19.95 -4.69 6.16
C ASP A 48 -20.72 -3.36 6.01
N ASP A 49 -20.20 -2.25 6.58
CA ASP A 49 -20.78 -0.92 6.48
C ASP A 49 -20.23 -0.14 5.27
N CYS A 50 -19.31 -0.70 4.48
CA CYS A 50 -18.62 -0.02 3.39
C CYS A 50 -19.22 -0.34 2.01
N GLU A 51 -19.19 0.64 1.11
CA GLU A 51 -19.42 0.43 -0.33
C GLU A 51 -18.24 -0.27 -1.01
N THR A 52 -17.06 -0.25 -0.37
CA THR A 52 -15.85 -0.97 -0.80
C THR A 52 -15.57 -2.17 0.10
N SER A 53 -14.75 -3.11 -0.37
CA SER A 53 -14.32 -4.27 0.46
C SER A 53 -13.45 -3.88 1.67
N THR A 54 -13.09 -2.60 1.80
CA THR A 54 -12.11 -2.13 2.78
C THR A 54 -12.63 -0.96 3.63
N LEU A 55 -12.26 -0.95 4.90
CA LEU A 55 -12.48 0.18 5.83
C LEU A 55 -11.57 1.40 5.54
N GLY A 56 -10.98 1.53 4.36
CA GLY A 56 -9.99 2.57 4.03
C GLY A 56 -9.13 2.12 2.86
N TYR A 57 -7.86 2.48 2.84
CA TYR A 57 -6.94 1.89 1.86
C TYR A 57 -6.37 0.59 2.43
N ASP A 58 -6.47 -0.49 1.65
CA ASP A 58 -5.80 -1.75 1.90
C ASP A 58 -5.53 -2.49 0.58
N HIS A 59 -4.70 -1.88 -0.28
CA HIS A 59 -4.48 -2.36 -1.64
C HIS A 59 -2.99 -2.46 -1.96
N ASN A 60 -2.63 -3.47 -2.74
CA ASN A 60 -1.31 -3.57 -3.35
C ASN A 60 -1.29 -2.79 -4.67
N PHE A 61 -0.36 -1.84 -4.76
CA PHE A 61 -0.10 -1.03 -5.93
C PHE A 61 1.06 -1.61 -6.73
N VAL A 62 0.92 -1.64 -8.06
CA VAL A 62 1.97 -2.09 -8.98
C VAL A 62 2.97 -0.95 -9.17
N VAL A 63 4.20 -1.12 -8.66
CA VAL A 63 5.23 -0.07 -8.70
C VAL A 63 5.73 0.11 -10.14
N ASN A 64 5.54 1.31 -10.67
CA ASN A 64 5.94 1.67 -12.03
C ASN A 64 7.45 1.51 -12.25
N GLY A 65 7.83 1.09 -13.46
CA GLY A 65 9.22 0.87 -13.89
C GLY A 65 9.59 -0.61 -13.98
N GLU A 66 10.88 -0.88 -14.20
CA GLU A 66 11.38 -2.24 -14.39
C GLU A 66 11.54 -2.97 -13.05
N VAL A 67 10.85 -4.11 -12.88
CA VAL A 67 10.96 -4.98 -11.69
C VAL A 67 12.40 -5.45 -11.50
N GLY A 68 12.90 -5.50 -10.26
CA GLY A 68 14.29 -5.84 -9.95
C GLY A 68 15.25 -4.65 -10.02
N THR A 69 14.83 -3.49 -10.54
CA THR A 69 15.61 -2.25 -10.49
C THR A 69 15.13 -1.34 -9.35
N MET A 70 16.07 -0.67 -8.69
CA MET A 70 15.76 0.30 -7.63
C MET A 70 15.00 1.50 -8.20
N ARG A 71 13.75 1.67 -7.78
CA ARG A 71 12.86 2.72 -8.27
C ARG A 71 12.01 3.32 -7.15
N LEU A 72 11.59 4.57 -7.33
CA LEU A 72 10.69 5.23 -6.39
C LEU A 72 9.34 4.50 -6.39
N ALA A 73 8.88 4.05 -5.23
CA ALA A 73 7.56 3.43 -5.06
C ALA A 73 6.56 4.41 -4.41
N ALA A 74 7.01 5.16 -3.41
CA ALA A 74 6.16 6.08 -2.69
C ALA A 74 6.91 7.32 -2.23
N ARG A 75 6.17 8.42 -2.10
CA ARG A 75 6.58 9.64 -1.41
C ARG A 75 5.45 10.07 -0.49
N LEU A 76 5.75 10.17 0.79
CA LEU A 76 4.84 10.62 1.85
C LEU A 76 5.36 11.93 2.41
N LYS A 77 4.50 12.93 2.55
CA LYS A 77 4.82 14.23 3.14
C LYS A 77 3.82 14.56 4.23
N ASP A 78 4.32 15.05 5.35
CA ASP A 78 3.54 15.74 6.36
C ASP A 78 3.80 17.24 6.26
N PRO A 79 2.88 18.03 5.67
CA PRO A 79 3.06 19.47 5.51
C PRO A 79 3.24 20.22 6.83
N ALA A 80 2.67 19.72 7.94
CA ALA A 80 2.70 20.44 9.22
C ALA A 80 4.09 20.38 9.87
N SER A 81 4.80 19.26 9.73
CA SER A 81 6.17 19.11 10.25
C SER A 81 7.26 19.32 9.21
N GLY A 82 6.90 19.41 7.93
CA GLY A 82 7.85 19.46 6.80
C GLY A 82 8.50 18.11 6.49
N ARG A 83 8.23 17.05 7.26
CA ARG A 83 8.87 15.74 7.06
C ARG A 83 8.43 15.12 5.74
N VAL A 84 9.41 14.56 5.03
CA VAL A 84 9.21 13.80 3.80
C VAL A 84 9.89 12.44 3.95
N MET A 85 9.19 11.38 3.55
CA MET A 85 9.73 10.03 3.41
C MET A 85 9.52 9.57 1.97
N GLU A 86 10.61 9.18 1.31
CA GLU A 86 10.58 8.47 0.03
C GLU A 86 10.92 7.00 0.26
N ILE A 87 10.21 6.12 -0.43
CA ILE A 87 10.47 4.68 -0.44
C ILE A 87 10.93 4.33 -1.84
N HIS A 88 12.15 3.79 -1.94
CA HIS A 88 12.67 3.18 -3.15
C HIS A 88 12.79 1.68 -2.95
N THR A 89 12.46 0.88 -3.96
CA THR A 89 12.52 -0.59 -3.86
C THR A 89 12.78 -1.23 -5.20
N ASP A 90 13.28 -2.47 -5.19
CA ASP A 90 13.34 -3.36 -6.35
C ASP A 90 12.09 -4.26 -6.49
N GLN A 91 11.28 -4.37 -5.43
CA GLN A 91 10.03 -5.16 -5.37
C GLN A 91 9.01 -4.71 -6.43
N PRO A 92 8.16 -5.62 -6.95
CA PRO A 92 7.16 -5.28 -7.97
C PRO A 92 5.99 -4.47 -7.41
N GLY A 93 5.66 -4.59 -6.13
CA GLY A 93 4.47 -4.00 -5.52
C GLY A 93 4.74 -3.25 -4.22
N ILE A 94 3.75 -2.45 -3.81
CA ILE A 94 3.70 -1.82 -2.50
C ILE A 94 2.26 -1.85 -1.95
N GLN A 95 2.06 -2.50 -0.80
CA GLN A 95 0.81 -2.44 -0.06
C GLN A 95 0.68 -1.07 0.60
N PHE A 96 -0.43 -0.38 0.36
CA PHE A 96 -0.81 0.78 1.15
C PHE A 96 -2.00 0.42 2.03
N TYR A 97 -1.72 0.30 3.33
CA TYR A 97 -2.71 0.07 4.37
C TYR A 97 -2.84 1.31 5.26
N SER A 98 -4.05 1.86 5.40
CA SER A 98 -4.30 3.10 6.15
C SER A 98 -4.72 2.88 7.61
N GLY A 99 -4.27 1.81 8.27
CA GLY A 99 -4.48 1.62 9.70
C GLY A 99 -5.95 1.32 10.08
N ASN A 100 -6.68 0.64 9.20
CA ASN A 100 -8.12 0.45 9.26
C ASN A 100 -8.60 -0.38 10.47
N PHE A 101 -7.72 -1.16 11.09
CA PHE A 101 -8.03 -2.02 12.23
C PHE A 101 -7.34 -1.57 13.53
N LEU A 102 -6.81 -0.34 13.57
CA LEU A 102 -6.38 0.27 14.82
C LEU A 102 -7.60 0.67 15.65
N MET A 103 -7.60 0.27 16.93
CA MET A 103 -8.76 0.33 17.82
C MET A 103 -8.34 0.83 19.21
N ASN A 104 -7.63 1.96 19.26
CA ASN A 104 -7.14 2.60 20.49
C ASN A 104 -6.22 1.70 21.33
N GLN A 105 -5.37 0.90 20.68
CA GLN A 105 -4.35 0.12 21.39
C GLN A 105 -3.41 1.05 22.17
N GLU A 106 -2.90 0.59 23.30
CA GLU A 106 -1.88 1.32 24.06
C GLU A 106 -0.56 1.34 23.31
N GLY A 107 -0.03 2.55 23.16
CA GLY A 107 1.18 2.86 22.46
C GLY A 107 2.25 3.47 23.35
N LYS A 108 3.30 3.95 22.70
CA LYS A 108 4.41 4.62 23.38
C LYS A 108 3.94 5.89 24.07
N ASP A 109 4.58 6.21 25.20
CA ASP A 109 4.35 7.43 25.99
C ASP A 109 2.87 7.62 26.40
N GLY A 110 2.16 6.53 26.67
CA GLY A 110 0.75 6.55 27.08
C GLY A 110 -0.23 6.97 25.98
N LYS A 111 0.23 7.12 24.72
CA LYS A 111 -0.64 7.44 23.59
C LYS A 111 -1.50 6.24 23.22
N LYS A 112 -2.70 6.50 22.73
CA LYS A 112 -3.56 5.51 22.09
C LYS A 112 -3.37 5.58 20.58
N TYR A 113 -3.40 4.44 19.88
CA TYR A 113 -3.36 4.40 18.41
C TYR A 113 -4.79 4.33 17.87
N PRO A 114 -5.36 5.46 17.39
CA PRO A 114 -6.75 5.50 16.98
C PRO A 114 -6.96 4.84 15.62
N PHE A 115 -8.21 4.57 15.30
CA PHE A 115 -8.66 4.17 13.96
C PHE A 115 -8.10 5.11 12.89
N ARG A 116 -7.43 4.51 11.89
CA ARG A 116 -6.72 5.22 10.81
C ARG A 116 -5.69 6.25 11.31
N GLY A 117 -5.13 6.03 12.50
CA GLY A 117 -4.12 6.90 13.12
C GLY A 117 -2.68 6.69 12.62
N ALA A 118 -2.47 5.70 11.75
CA ALA A 118 -1.18 5.39 11.14
C ALA A 118 -1.39 4.75 9.77
N LEU A 119 -0.31 4.52 9.04
CA LEU A 119 -0.32 3.80 7.77
C LEU A 119 0.89 2.89 7.64
N CYS A 120 0.80 1.92 6.74
CA CYS A 120 1.89 1.08 6.27
C CYS A 120 2.11 1.29 4.76
N LEU A 121 3.37 1.15 4.34
CA LEU A 121 3.80 1.16 2.95
C LEU A 121 4.75 -0.04 2.75
N GLU A 122 4.18 -1.20 2.44
CA GLU A 122 4.86 -2.49 2.54
C GLU A 122 5.33 -2.92 1.15
N THR A 123 6.61 -2.81 0.86
CA THR A 123 7.18 -3.20 -0.45
C THR A 123 7.29 -4.71 -0.55
N GLN A 124 6.71 -5.30 -1.60
CA GLN A 124 6.53 -6.76 -1.68
C GLN A 124 6.25 -7.27 -3.10
N HIS A 125 6.21 -8.59 -3.25
CA HIS A 125 5.50 -9.24 -4.35
C HIS A 125 3.99 -9.07 -4.18
N PHE A 126 3.22 -9.24 -5.26
CA PHE A 126 1.78 -9.07 -5.17
C PHE A 126 1.18 -10.12 -4.21
N PRO A 127 0.18 -9.75 -3.39
CA PRO A 127 -0.52 -10.73 -2.57
C PRO A 127 -1.07 -11.85 -3.46
N ASP A 128 -1.13 -13.06 -2.92
CA ASP A 128 -1.62 -14.26 -3.61
C ASP A 128 -0.95 -14.63 -4.95
N SER A 129 0.26 -14.11 -5.24
CA SER A 129 0.98 -14.40 -6.50
C SER A 129 1.19 -15.89 -6.77
N VAL A 130 1.25 -16.72 -5.73
CA VAL A 130 1.43 -18.18 -5.89
C VAL A 130 0.23 -18.85 -6.59
N ASN A 131 -0.95 -18.24 -6.51
CA ASN A 131 -2.20 -18.75 -7.08
C ASN A 131 -2.61 -18.02 -8.37
N HIS A 132 -1.80 -17.06 -8.84
CA HIS A 132 -2.08 -16.29 -10.06
C HIS A 132 -0.90 -16.32 -11.03
N GLU A 133 -1.00 -17.12 -12.09
CA GLU A 133 0.06 -17.27 -13.10
C GLU A 133 0.47 -15.94 -13.78
N GLY A 134 -0.42 -14.95 -13.81
CA GLY A 134 -0.13 -13.61 -14.35
C GLY A 134 0.62 -12.68 -13.40
N PHE A 135 0.84 -13.07 -12.14
CA PHE A 135 1.57 -12.26 -11.16
C PHE A 135 3.06 -12.67 -11.10
N PRO A 136 3.95 -11.78 -10.62
CA PRO A 136 5.36 -12.11 -10.41
C PRO A 136 5.51 -13.33 -9.50
N SER A 137 6.25 -14.34 -9.96
CA SER A 137 6.44 -15.57 -9.19
C SER A 137 7.10 -15.30 -7.83
N THR A 138 6.60 -16.00 -6.81
CA THR A 138 7.16 -16.00 -5.45
C THR A 138 7.88 -17.30 -5.11
N ILE A 139 8.04 -18.21 -6.08
CA ILE A 139 8.67 -19.52 -5.88
C ILE A 139 10.20 -19.38 -5.90
N LEU A 140 10.83 -19.71 -4.78
CA LEU A 140 12.29 -19.86 -4.68
C LEU A 140 12.65 -21.34 -4.79
N LYS A 141 13.45 -21.74 -5.78
CA LYS A 141 13.88 -23.14 -5.94
C LYS A 141 15.22 -23.41 -5.24
N PRO A 142 15.54 -24.67 -4.93
CA PRO A 142 16.85 -25.02 -4.38
C PRO A 142 17.98 -24.53 -5.30
N GLY A 143 18.96 -23.82 -4.72
CA GLY A 143 20.09 -23.24 -5.45
C GLY A 143 19.89 -21.79 -5.89
N ASP A 144 18.65 -21.30 -5.91
CA ASP A 144 18.37 -19.89 -6.21
C ASP A 144 18.61 -19.02 -4.96
N THR A 145 18.90 -17.74 -5.18
CA THR A 145 19.01 -16.74 -4.11
C THR A 145 17.87 -15.73 -4.23
N TYR A 146 17.11 -15.57 -3.15
CA TYR A 146 16.17 -14.46 -3.02
C TYR A 146 16.88 -13.27 -2.37
N SER A 147 16.83 -12.11 -3.03
CA SER A 147 17.35 -10.86 -2.50
C SER A 147 16.49 -9.71 -2.99
N THR A 148 16.15 -8.79 -2.08
CA THR A 148 15.34 -7.61 -2.38
C THR A 148 15.77 -6.47 -1.46
N THR A 149 15.60 -5.24 -1.92
CA THR A 149 16.07 -4.04 -1.24
C THR A 149 14.95 -3.01 -1.16
N THR A 150 14.79 -2.42 0.03
CA THR A 150 13.91 -1.27 0.25
C THR A 150 14.65 -0.21 1.04
N VAL A 151 14.64 1.02 0.51
CA VAL A 151 15.30 2.17 1.09
C VAL A 151 14.25 3.19 1.53
N HIS A 152 14.25 3.51 2.82
CA HIS A 152 13.47 4.61 3.39
C HIS A 152 14.36 5.84 3.51
N ARG A 153 14.15 6.82 2.63
CA ARG A 153 14.90 8.08 2.62
C ARG A 153 14.08 9.18 3.29
N PHE A 154 14.59 9.72 4.38
CA PHE A 154 13.97 10.84 5.09
C PHE A 154 14.63 12.16 4.70
N SER A 155 13.82 13.19 4.53
CA SER A 155 14.22 14.58 4.28
C SER A 155 13.20 15.54 4.89
N ALA A 156 13.42 16.84 4.72
CA ALA A 156 12.49 17.87 5.17
C ALA A 156 12.37 18.98 4.11
N GLU A 157 11.16 19.55 3.98
CA GLU A 157 10.79 20.63 3.06
C GLU A 157 9.96 21.71 3.76
#